data_AF-A0A1Y4T6B7-F1
#
_entry.id   AF-A0A1Y4T6B7-F1
#
_cell.length_a   1.000
_cell.length_b   1.000
_cell.length_c   1.000
_cell.angle_alpha   90.00
_cell.angle_beta   90.00
_cell.angle_gamma   90.00
#
_symmetry.space_group_name_H-M   'P 1'
#
loop_
_entity.id
_entity.type
_entity.pdbx_description
1 polymer ?
#
loop_
_entity_poly.entity_id
_entity_poly.type
_entity_poly.pdbx_seq_one_letter_code
_entity_poly.pdbx_strand_id
1 'polypeptide(L)'
;MFKKRDRNLDALLRYKKKEQRQQFCKLRHIQVIGLSCVITTLLFILSYAMRRQHPWFAPLLQSLGVGMVTGMVLYILGNIRNGTEKYLEHIYNQLQSLHDLEEKIYFSYPLRMFWTVQSLSNVNECDMAHEYLEEVVTASKDYLAALKTIDYQVYKEFQKTTSTAFDDLEKSLDNVVFSIPEDLTMEAGEAIKDRIVAILEQTMEWFEIKFRNVEIQIGQIKKYPL
;
A
#
# COMPACT_ATOMS: atom_id res chain seq x y z
N MET A 1 22.90 -12.23 15.63
CA MET A 1 23.19 -13.30 14.65
C MET A 1 22.56 -12.89 13.32
N PHE A 2 23.31 -12.22 12.43
CA PHE A 2 22.74 -11.56 11.24
C PHE A 2 22.69 -12.49 10.00
N LYS A 3 21.47 -12.65 9.48
CA LYS A 3 21.10 -12.78 8.05
C LYS A 3 21.90 -13.76 7.17
N LYS A 4 21.38 -14.98 7.05
CA LYS A 4 21.30 -15.64 5.73
C LYS A 4 20.29 -14.86 4.89
N ARG A 5 20.71 -13.75 4.30
CA ARG A 5 19.93 -13.06 3.26
C ARG A 5 19.91 -14.00 2.06
N ASP A 6 18.74 -14.52 1.71
CA ASP A 6 18.58 -15.48 0.63
C ASP A 6 19.14 -14.93 -0.68
N ARG A 7 20.20 -15.57 -1.20
CA ARG A 7 20.87 -15.19 -2.45
C ARG A 7 19.89 -15.18 -3.64
N ASN A 8 18.83 -15.99 -3.56
CA ASN A 8 17.74 -16.03 -4.53
C ASN A 8 16.88 -14.77 -4.50
N LEU A 9 16.63 -14.21 -3.30
CA LEU A 9 15.88 -12.97 -3.13
C LEU A 9 16.66 -11.78 -3.70
N ASP A 10 17.96 -11.70 -3.43
CA ASP A 10 18.83 -10.64 -3.98
C ASP A 10 18.98 -10.73 -5.51
N ALA A 11 18.91 -11.93 -6.09
CA ALA A 11 18.93 -12.13 -7.54
C ALA A 11 17.61 -11.68 -8.19
N LEU A 12 16.47 -12.08 -7.61
CA LEU A 12 15.14 -11.61 -8.02
C LEU A 12 15.00 -10.08 -7.91
N LEU A 13 15.53 -9.48 -6.85
CA LEU A 13 15.53 -8.04 -6.64
C LEU A 13 16.35 -7.28 -7.71
N ARG A 14 17.49 -7.83 -8.13
CA ARG A 14 18.29 -7.24 -9.23
C ARG A 14 17.59 -7.35 -10.57
N TYR A 15 16.93 -8.48 -10.82
CA TYR A 15 16.18 -8.71 -12.05
C TYR A 15 15.02 -7.72 -12.19
N LYS A 16 14.17 -7.59 -11.15
CA LYS A 16 13.03 -6.66 -11.14
C LYS A 16 13.47 -5.20 -11.33
N LYS A 17 14.59 -4.80 -10.73
CA LYS A 17 15.18 -3.46 -10.89
C LYS A 17 15.69 -3.20 -12.31
N LYS A 18 16.15 -4.25 -13.02
CA LYS A 18 16.61 -4.17 -14.40
C LYS A 18 15.43 -4.06 -15.38
N GLU A 19 14.36 -4.82 -15.15
CA GLU A 19 13.10 -4.69 -15.90
C GLU A 19 12.47 -3.31 -15.75
N GLN A 20 12.39 -2.78 -14.52
CA GLN A 20 11.88 -1.43 -14.30
C GLN A 20 12.66 -0.39 -15.11
N ARG A 21 14.00 -0.43 -15.11
CA ARG A 21 14.83 0.49 -15.92
C ARG A 21 14.57 0.37 -17.42
N GLN A 22 14.37 -0.85 -17.93
CA GLN A 22 14.06 -1.08 -19.34
C GLN A 22 12.66 -0.62 -19.72
N GLN A 23 11.68 -0.79 -18.81
CA GLN A 23 10.34 -0.26 -18.98
C GLN A 23 10.35 1.27 -18.99
N PHE A 24 11.10 1.92 -18.07
CA PHE A 24 11.29 3.37 -18.04
C PHE A 24 11.76 3.92 -19.40
N CYS A 25 12.78 3.34 -20.03
CA CYS A 25 13.25 3.80 -21.35
C CYS A 25 12.24 3.61 -22.50
N LYS A 26 11.23 2.74 -22.34
CA LYS A 26 10.17 2.51 -23.34
C LYS A 26 8.96 3.43 -23.15
N LEU A 27 8.88 4.21 -22.08
CA LEU A 27 7.76 5.13 -21.90
C LEU A 27 7.82 6.26 -22.93
N ARG A 28 6.79 6.29 -23.79
CA ARG A 28 6.52 7.32 -24.81
C ARG A 28 6.69 8.76 -24.29
N HIS A 29 6.42 8.98 -23.00
CA HIS A 29 6.59 10.27 -22.34
C HIS A 29 8.05 10.74 -22.22
N ILE A 30 9.02 9.84 -22.04
CA ILE A 30 10.45 10.21 -21.97
C ILE A 30 10.95 10.69 -23.34
N GLN A 31 10.44 10.09 -24.42
CA GLN A 31 10.77 10.53 -25.78
C GLN A 31 10.19 11.91 -26.09
N VAL A 32 8.95 12.19 -25.65
CA VAL A 32 8.31 13.51 -25.82
C VAL A 32 9.03 14.59 -25.01
N ILE A 33 9.42 14.29 -23.76
CA ILE A 33 10.22 15.17 -22.89
C ILE A 33 11.60 15.45 -23.50
N GLY A 34 12.24 14.43 -24.08
CA GLY A 34 13.51 14.60 -24.79
C GLY A 34 13.38 15.49 -26.02
N LEU A 35 12.34 15.27 -26.84
CA LEU A 35 12.08 16.05 -28.04
C LEU A 35 11.77 17.53 -27.73
N SER A 36 10.97 17.80 -26.68
CA SER A 36 10.67 19.17 -26.27
C SER A 36 11.91 19.92 -25.76
N CYS A 37 12.84 19.22 -25.09
CA CYS A 37 14.11 19.80 -24.64
C CYS A 37 15.05 20.18 -25.81
N VAL A 38 15.04 19.38 -26.88
CA VAL A 38 15.81 19.68 -28.11
C VAL A 38 15.20 20.88 -28.85
N ILE A 39 13.88 20.98 -28.91
CA ILE A 39 13.20 22.10 -29.57
C ILE A 39 13.41 23.41 -28.79
N THR A 40 13.34 23.40 -27.46
CA THR A 40 13.59 24.60 -26.65
C THR A 40 15.02 25.08 -26.79
N THR A 41 16.02 24.19 -26.74
CA THR A 41 17.43 24.56 -26.96
C THR A 41 17.67 25.14 -28.36
N LEU A 42 17.05 24.57 -29.41
CA LEU A 42 17.08 25.13 -30.76
C LEU A 42 16.47 26.54 -30.82
N LEU A 43 15.33 26.78 -30.18
CA LEU A 43 14.69 28.11 -30.14
C LEU A 43 15.59 29.16 -29.45
N PHE A 44 16.29 28.79 -28.39
CA PHE A 44 17.24 29.69 -27.71
C PHE A 44 18.48 29.98 -28.57
N ILE A 45 19.03 28.98 -29.26
CA ILE A 45 20.17 29.14 -30.18
C ILE A 45 19.78 30.04 -31.37
N LEU A 46 18.60 29.80 -31.96
CA LEU A 46 18.09 30.61 -33.06
C LEU A 46 17.85 32.06 -32.63
N SER A 47 17.29 32.25 -31.43
CA SER A 47 17.09 33.58 -30.86
C SER A 47 18.42 34.33 -30.67
N TYR A 48 19.45 33.64 -30.18
CA TYR A 48 20.78 34.23 -29.99
C TYR A 48 21.42 34.66 -31.31
N ALA A 49 21.35 33.82 -32.35
CA ALA A 49 21.88 34.13 -33.68
C ALA A 49 21.10 35.26 -34.37
N MET A 50 19.77 35.26 -34.27
CA MET A 50 18.89 36.25 -34.90
C MET A 50 18.91 37.61 -34.19
N ARG A 51 19.43 37.69 -32.96
CA ARG A 51 19.46 38.94 -32.17
C ARG A 51 20.14 40.11 -32.88
N ARG A 52 21.08 39.83 -33.78
CA ARG A 52 21.84 40.83 -34.54
C ARG A 52 21.18 41.25 -35.86
N GLN A 53 20.39 40.37 -36.48
CA GLN A 53 19.77 40.59 -37.79
C GLN A 53 18.28 40.99 -37.69
N HIS A 54 17.55 40.44 -36.72
CA HIS A 54 16.12 40.65 -36.54
C HIS A 54 15.77 40.86 -35.04
N PRO A 55 15.94 42.08 -34.51
CA PRO A 55 15.81 42.36 -33.08
C PRO A 55 14.39 42.18 -32.53
N TRP A 56 13.36 42.25 -33.39
CA TRP A 56 11.95 42.05 -33.04
C TRP A 56 11.53 40.58 -33.00
N PHE A 57 12.24 39.69 -33.70
CA PHE A 57 11.92 38.26 -33.78
C PHE A 57 12.60 37.44 -32.67
N ALA A 58 13.78 37.86 -32.23
CA ALA A 58 14.51 37.24 -31.12
C ALA A 58 13.72 37.11 -29.80
N PRO A 59 12.98 38.14 -29.32
CA PRO A 59 12.16 38.02 -28.11
C PRO A 59 10.93 37.11 -28.27
N LEU A 60 10.36 37.02 -29.48
CA LEU A 60 9.26 36.08 -29.76
C LEU A 60 9.73 34.62 -29.62
N LEU A 61 10.90 34.30 -30.16
CA LEU A 61 11.52 32.97 -30.02
C LEU A 61 11.85 32.63 -28.55
N GLN A 62 12.30 33.61 -27.76
CA GLN A 62 12.54 33.42 -26.33
C GLN A 62 11.25 33.16 -25.56
N SER A 63 10.19 33.91 -25.86
CA SER A 63 8.87 33.69 -25.25
C SER A 63 8.32 32.30 -25.56
N LEU A 64 8.44 31.83 -26.81
CA LEU A 64 8.07 30.47 -27.20
C LEU A 64 8.90 29.40 -26.48
N GLY A 65 10.22 29.60 -26.37
CA GLY A 65 11.11 28.71 -25.63
C GLY A 65 10.73 28.61 -24.15
N VAL A 66 10.46 29.75 -23.49
CA VAL A 66 10.01 29.78 -22.09
C VAL A 66 8.63 29.13 -21.94
N GLY A 67 7.68 29.41 -22.83
CA GLY A 67 6.35 28.80 -22.81
C GLY A 67 6.39 27.27 -22.94
N MET A 68 7.27 26.74 -23.78
CA MET A 68 7.50 25.29 -23.88
C MET A 68 8.10 24.70 -22.59
N VAL A 69 9.04 25.40 -21.94
CA VAL A 69 9.59 24.95 -20.64
C VAL A 69 8.51 24.96 -19.57
N THR A 70 7.71 26.02 -19.46
CA THR A 70 6.60 26.10 -18.49
C THR A 70 5.57 24.99 -18.74
N GLY A 71 5.17 24.76 -20.00
CA GLY A 71 4.25 23.68 -20.36
C GLY A 71 4.81 22.29 -20.03
N MET A 72 6.11 22.08 -20.24
CA MET A 72 6.79 20.83 -19.90
C MET A 72 6.85 20.60 -18.39
N VAL A 73 7.11 21.64 -17.60
CA VAL A 73 7.11 21.57 -16.13
C VAL A 73 5.71 21.23 -15.62
N LEU A 74 4.66 21.90 -16.12
CA LEU A 74 3.28 21.60 -15.77
C LEU A 74 2.87 20.18 -16.17
N TYR A 75 3.29 19.73 -17.35
CA TYR A 75 3.05 18.37 -17.83
C TYR A 75 3.72 17.29 -16.97
N ILE A 76 4.96 17.53 -16.52
CA ILE A 76 5.67 16.62 -15.61
C ILE A 76 4.98 16.61 -14.24
N LEU A 77 4.64 17.78 -13.69
CA LEU A 77 3.92 17.90 -12.42
C LEU A 77 2.56 17.19 -12.46
N GLY A 78 1.80 17.39 -13.54
CA GLY A 78 0.50 16.73 -13.76
C GLY A 78 0.63 15.21 -13.86
N ASN A 79 1.64 14.71 -14.58
CA ASN A 79 1.87 13.26 -14.68
C ASN A 79 2.38 12.63 -13.39
N ILE A 80 3.28 13.32 -12.67
CA ILE A 80 3.72 12.88 -11.34
C ILE A 80 2.50 12.79 -10.43
N ARG A 81 1.64 13.82 -10.42
CA ARG A 81 0.43 13.83 -9.61
C ARG A 81 -0.53 12.71 -9.98
N ASN A 82 -0.89 12.55 -11.26
CA ASN A 82 -1.79 11.48 -11.71
C ASN A 82 -1.21 10.09 -11.41
N GLY A 83 0.11 9.93 -11.52
CA GLY A 83 0.80 8.70 -11.13
C GLY A 83 0.70 8.44 -9.63
N THR A 84 0.95 9.46 -8.80
CA THR A 84 0.83 9.39 -7.34
C THR A 84 -0.61 9.10 -6.91
N GLU A 85 -1.61 9.73 -7.53
CA GLU A 85 -3.02 9.51 -7.23
C GLU A 85 -3.42 8.06 -7.51
N LYS A 86 -3.12 7.53 -8.70
CA LYS A 86 -3.40 6.12 -9.02
C LYS A 86 -2.67 5.14 -8.12
N TYR A 87 -1.43 5.46 -7.75
CA TYR A 87 -0.65 4.65 -6.82
C TYR A 87 -1.24 4.66 -5.41
N LEU A 88 -1.65 5.84 -4.92
CA LEU A 88 -2.31 6.00 -3.63
C LEU A 88 -3.67 5.34 -3.60
N GLU A 89 -4.47 5.41 -4.67
CA GLU A 89 -5.73 4.67 -4.79
C GLU A 89 -5.51 3.16 -4.76
N HIS A 90 -4.49 2.66 -5.46
CA HIS A 90 -4.15 1.24 -5.42
C HIS A 90 -3.76 0.78 -4.01
N ILE A 91 -2.91 1.55 -3.33
CA ILE A 91 -2.54 1.31 -1.93
C ILE A 91 -3.77 1.39 -1.04
N TYR A 92 -4.60 2.42 -1.19
CA TYR A 92 -5.81 2.59 -0.39
C TYR A 92 -6.75 1.40 -0.52
N ASN A 93 -6.97 0.87 -1.72
CA ASN A 93 -7.81 -0.31 -1.91
C ASN A 93 -7.22 -1.57 -1.24
N GLN A 94 -5.89 -1.75 -1.31
CA GLN A 94 -5.23 -2.86 -0.60
C GLN A 94 -5.33 -2.69 0.92
N LEU A 95 -5.12 -1.47 1.41
CA LEU A 95 -5.25 -1.18 2.84
C LEU A 95 -6.72 -1.30 3.29
N GLN A 96 -7.69 -0.86 2.50
CA GLN A 96 -9.11 -1.01 2.84
C GLN A 96 -9.48 -2.49 3.03
N SER A 97 -8.98 -3.39 2.17
CA SER A 97 -9.22 -4.83 2.36
C SER A 97 -8.64 -5.39 3.65
N LEU A 98 -7.54 -4.81 4.15
CA LEU A 98 -6.92 -5.20 5.42
C LEU A 98 -7.67 -4.61 6.61
N HIS A 99 -8.10 -3.35 6.51
CA HIS A 99 -8.96 -2.72 7.51
C HIS A 99 -10.28 -3.49 7.67
N ASP A 100 -10.90 -3.94 6.58
CA ASP A 100 -12.12 -4.76 6.64
C ASP A 100 -11.88 -6.12 7.35
N LEU A 101 -10.67 -6.68 7.26
CA LEU A 101 -10.28 -7.89 7.98
C LEU A 101 -9.98 -7.61 9.46
N GLU A 102 -9.33 -6.48 9.78
CA GLU A 102 -9.14 -6.03 11.16
C GLU A 102 -10.48 -5.79 11.85
N GLU A 103 -11.41 -5.12 11.17
CA GLU A 103 -12.76 -4.88 11.67
C GLU A 103 -13.47 -6.21 11.94
N LYS A 104 -13.30 -7.23 11.09
CA LYS A 104 -13.81 -8.59 11.37
C LYS A 104 -13.19 -9.23 12.60
N ILE A 105 -11.90 -9.04 12.86
CA ILE A 105 -11.22 -9.63 14.04
C ILE A 105 -11.63 -8.90 15.33
N TYR A 106 -11.79 -7.56 15.29
CA TYR A 106 -12.20 -6.77 16.44
C TYR A 106 -13.71 -6.85 16.73
N PHE A 107 -14.54 -6.77 15.68
CA PHE A 107 -16.00 -6.74 15.77
C PHE A 107 -16.66 -8.09 15.48
N SER A 108 -15.92 -9.20 15.36
CA SER A 108 -16.49 -10.54 15.52
C SER A 108 -17.08 -10.63 16.92
N TYR A 109 -18.36 -10.27 17.03
CA TYR A 109 -19.09 -10.21 18.27
C TYR A 109 -19.77 -11.57 18.50
N PRO A 110 -19.57 -12.22 19.66
CA PRO A 110 -20.34 -13.42 20.03
C PRO A 110 -21.85 -13.12 20.10
N LEU A 111 -22.24 -11.86 20.30
CA LEU A 111 -23.63 -11.40 20.36
C LEU A 111 -24.40 -11.60 19.04
N ARG A 112 -23.78 -11.48 17.85
CA ARG A 112 -24.55 -11.59 16.59
C ARG A 112 -25.08 -13.01 16.40
N MET A 113 -24.28 -14.02 16.72
CA MET A 113 -24.70 -15.42 16.78
C MET A 113 -25.72 -15.65 17.89
N PHE A 114 -25.49 -15.12 19.09
CA PHE A 114 -26.40 -15.28 20.23
C PHE A 114 -27.84 -14.80 19.92
N TRP A 115 -27.99 -13.68 19.20
CA TRP A 115 -29.30 -13.14 18.83
C TRP A 115 -29.97 -13.88 17.67
N THR A 116 -29.23 -14.44 16.70
CA THR A 116 -29.80 -15.32 15.67
C THR A 116 -30.18 -16.69 16.22
N VAL A 117 -29.39 -17.23 17.15
CA VAL A 117 -29.55 -18.57 17.72
C VAL A 117 -30.51 -18.59 18.91
N GLN A 118 -30.87 -17.45 19.50
CA GLN A 118 -31.95 -17.37 20.49
C GLN A 118 -33.30 -17.89 19.96
N SER A 119 -33.44 -18.03 18.63
CA SER A 119 -34.60 -18.67 17.97
C SER A 119 -34.49 -20.20 17.80
N LEU A 120 -33.33 -20.81 18.08
CA LEU A 120 -33.01 -22.23 17.88
C LEU A 120 -32.63 -22.87 19.21
N SER A 121 -33.61 -23.49 19.87
CA SER A 121 -33.55 -23.96 21.26
C SER A 121 -32.55 -25.10 21.57
N ASN A 122 -31.71 -25.54 20.63
CA ASN A 122 -30.91 -26.77 20.75
C ASN A 122 -29.44 -26.64 20.30
N VAL A 123 -28.89 -25.43 20.15
CA VAL A 123 -27.47 -25.29 19.77
C VAL A 123 -26.58 -25.38 21.01
N ASN A 124 -25.60 -26.29 20.97
CA ASN A 124 -24.65 -26.50 22.04
C ASN A 124 -23.69 -25.31 22.15
N GLU A 125 -23.46 -24.81 23.36
CA GLU A 125 -22.63 -23.63 23.62
C GLU A 125 -21.18 -23.84 23.15
N CYS A 126 -20.67 -25.06 23.30
CA CYS A 126 -19.33 -25.43 22.87
C CYS A 126 -19.15 -25.34 21.34
N ASP A 127 -20.18 -25.76 20.57
CA ASP A 127 -20.14 -25.73 19.11
C ASP A 127 -20.16 -24.28 18.59
N MET A 128 -20.95 -23.41 19.23
CA MET A 128 -20.95 -21.97 18.92
C MET A 128 -19.63 -21.30 19.25
N ALA A 129 -19.00 -21.66 20.37
CA ALA A 129 -17.71 -21.11 20.76
C ALA A 129 -16.60 -21.49 19.77
N HIS A 130 -16.64 -22.73 19.25
CA HIS A 130 -15.70 -23.21 18.23
C HIS A 130 -15.93 -22.54 16.87
N GLU A 131 -17.17 -22.45 16.39
CA GLU A 131 -17.50 -21.79 15.12
C GLU A 131 -17.07 -20.32 15.13
N TYR A 132 -17.32 -19.63 16.25
CA TYR A 132 -16.84 -18.26 16.47
C TYR A 132 -15.31 -18.15 16.40
N LEU A 133 -14.58 -19.02 17.10
CA LEU A 133 -13.13 -18.98 17.10
C LEU A 133 -12.55 -19.34 15.74
N GLU A 134 -13.20 -20.23 14.99
CA GLU A 134 -12.81 -20.57 13.62
C GLU A 134 -12.92 -19.35 12.68
N GLU A 135 -13.97 -18.54 12.79
CA GLU A 135 -14.10 -17.28 12.03
C GLU A 135 -12.96 -16.31 12.37
N VAL A 136 -12.65 -16.12 13.66
CA VAL A 136 -11.57 -15.24 14.13
C VAL A 136 -10.21 -15.71 13.64
N VAL A 137 -9.93 -17.01 13.73
CA VAL A 137 -8.68 -17.62 13.29
C VAL A 137 -8.53 -17.51 11.77
N THR A 138 -9.60 -17.75 11.02
CA THR A 138 -9.59 -17.63 9.56
C THR A 138 -9.34 -16.19 9.14
N ALA A 139 -10.04 -15.23 9.75
CA ALA A 139 -9.81 -13.81 9.48
C ALA A 139 -8.38 -13.37 9.81
N SER A 140 -7.80 -13.90 10.91
CA SER A 140 -6.42 -13.63 11.32
C SER A 140 -5.39 -14.20 10.34
N LYS A 141 -5.64 -15.41 9.80
CA LYS A 141 -4.78 -16.02 8.77
C LYS A 141 -4.89 -15.26 7.44
N ASP A 142 -6.09 -14.87 7.05
CA ASP A 142 -6.33 -14.06 5.85
C ASP A 142 -5.68 -12.68 5.97
N TYR A 143 -5.71 -12.07 7.16
CA TYR A 143 -5.02 -10.82 7.45
C TYR A 143 -3.49 -10.93 7.27
N LEU A 144 -2.88 -11.99 7.83
CA LEU A 144 -1.45 -12.26 7.64
C LEU A 144 -1.10 -12.57 6.18
N ALA A 145 -1.97 -13.28 5.46
CA ALA A 145 -1.79 -13.54 4.03
C ALA A 145 -1.89 -12.25 3.20
N ALA A 146 -2.89 -11.41 3.46
CA ALA A 146 -3.08 -10.13 2.81
C ALA A 146 -1.89 -9.18 3.07
N LEU A 147 -1.33 -9.17 4.29
CA LEU A 147 -0.12 -8.42 4.63
C LEU A 147 1.09 -8.80 3.76
N LYS A 148 1.24 -10.08 3.39
CA LYS A 148 2.31 -10.56 2.49
C LYS A 148 2.11 -10.08 1.05
N THR A 149 0.90 -9.70 0.66
CA THR A 149 0.56 -9.26 -0.70
C THR A 149 0.59 -7.73 -0.90
N ILE A 150 0.79 -6.97 0.17
CA ILE A 150 0.91 -5.50 0.12
C ILE A 150 2.05 -5.08 -0.81
N ASP A 151 1.90 -3.93 -1.48
CA ASP A 151 2.96 -3.31 -2.26
C ASP A 151 4.31 -3.33 -1.51
N TYR A 152 5.35 -3.73 -2.24
CA TYR A 152 6.69 -3.93 -1.72
C TYR A 152 7.27 -2.71 -0.99
N GLN A 153 6.93 -1.49 -1.42
CA GLN A 153 7.41 -0.28 -0.75
C GLN A 153 6.83 -0.15 0.66
N VAL A 154 5.53 -0.40 0.80
CA VAL A 154 4.82 -0.33 2.08
C VAL A 154 5.29 -1.47 2.99
N TYR A 155 5.42 -2.68 2.46
CA TYR A 155 5.96 -3.82 3.19
C TYR A 155 7.39 -3.59 3.71
N LYS A 156 8.24 -2.94 2.91
CA LYS A 156 9.62 -2.63 3.30
C LYS A 156 9.69 -1.55 4.38
N GLU A 157 8.75 -0.61 4.41
CA GLU A 157 8.63 0.35 5.50
C GLU A 157 8.21 -0.35 6.78
N PHE A 158 7.19 -1.21 6.72
CA PHE A 158 6.78 -2.05 7.84
C PHE A 158 7.98 -2.82 8.44
N GLN A 159 8.72 -3.57 7.63
CA GLN A 159 9.90 -4.33 8.10
C GLN A 159 11.00 -3.49 8.76
N LYS A 160 11.05 -2.18 8.51
CA LYS A 160 12.02 -1.30 9.17
C LYS A 160 11.52 -0.78 10.51
N THR A 161 10.21 -0.62 10.65
CA THR A 161 9.58 -0.02 11.82
C THR A 161 9.27 -1.08 12.88
N THR A 162 8.84 -2.26 12.45
CA THR A 162 8.47 -3.37 13.34
C THR A 162 9.65 -4.30 13.57
N SER A 163 9.91 -4.66 14.82
CA SER A 163 10.95 -5.63 15.20
C SER A 163 10.53 -7.09 15.02
N THR A 164 9.23 -7.32 14.80
CA THR A 164 8.58 -8.62 14.69
C THR A 164 8.65 -9.16 13.25
N ALA A 165 9.09 -10.41 13.10
CA ALA A 165 9.06 -11.09 11.83
C ALA A 165 7.68 -11.74 11.60
N PHE A 166 7.18 -11.67 10.35
CA PHE A 166 5.93 -12.33 9.96
C PHE A 166 5.90 -13.82 10.30
N ASP A 167 7.02 -14.52 10.11
CA ASP A 167 7.13 -15.94 10.41
C ASP A 167 6.98 -16.23 11.92
N ASP A 168 7.32 -15.26 12.78
CA ASP A 168 7.16 -15.39 14.23
C ASP A 168 5.70 -15.15 14.64
N LEU A 169 4.99 -14.26 13.93
CA LEU A 169 3.54 -14.03 14.11
C LEU A 169 2.72 -15.24 13.68
N GLU A 170 3.02 -15.81 12.51
CA GLU A 170 2.34 -16.99 11.98
C GLU A 170 2.51 -18.20 12.91
N LYS A 171 3.73 -18.44 13.41
CA LYS A 171 3.97 -19.48 14.43
C LYS A 171 3.25 -19.22 15.74
N SER A 172 3.18 -17.97 16.18
CA SER A 172 2.50 -17.61 17.43
C SER A 172 0.99 -17.84 17.31
N LEU A 173 0.42 -17.49 16.15
CA LEU A 173 -0.99 -17.75 15.84
C LEU A 173 -1.27 -19.26 15.77
N ASP A 174 -0.45 -20.02 15.06
CA ASP A 174 -0.60 -21.49 14.98
C ASP A 174 -0.52 -22.13 16.36
N ASN A 175 0.40 -21.70 17.23
CA ASN A 175 0.50 -22.20 18.61
C ASN A 175 -0.77 -21.94 19.42
N VAL A 176 -1.41 -20.78 19.23
CA VAL A 176 -2.69 -20.47 19.89
C VAL A 176 -3.80 -21.37 19.37
N VAL A 177 -3.86 -21.60 18.05
CA VAL A 177 -4.84 -22.51 17.42
C VAL A 177 -4.68 -23.94 17.92
N PHE A 178 -3.45 -24.44 18.05
CA PHE A 178 -3.19 -25.78 18.60
C PHE A 178 -3.51 -25.92 20.09
N SER A 179 -3.70 -24.80 20.80
CA SER A 179 -4.03 -24.78 22.23
C SER A 179 -5.52 -24.63 22.53
N ILE A 180 -6.39 -24.59 21.50
CA ILE A 180 -7.83 -24.50 21.67
C ILE A 180 -8.35 -25.83 22.26
N PRO A 181 -8.97 -25.83 23.45
CA PRO A 181 -9.52 -27.03 24.07
C PRO A 181 -10.82 -27.47 23.39
N GLU A 182 -11.08 -28.79 23.37
CA GLU A 182 -12.33 -29.36 22.82
C GLU A 182 -13.56 -29.00 23.67
N ASP A 183 -13.38 -28.71 24.97
CA ASP A 183 -14.40 -28.28 25.93
C ASP A 183 -14.39 -26.76 26.11
N LEU A 184 -14.59 -26.05 25.01
CA LEU A 184 -14.50 -24.60 24.95
C LEU A 184 -15.76 -23.91 25.47
N THR A 185 -15.58 -23.01 26.44
CA THR A 185 -16.63 -22.08 26.87
C THR A 185 -16.52 -20.76 26.12
N MET A 186 -17.61 -19.99 26.07
CA MET A 186 -17.61 -18.66 25.43
C MET A 186 -16.59 -17.70 26.09
N GLU A 187 -16.44 -17.76 27.41
CA GLU A 187 -15.46 -16.95 28.16
C GLU A 187 -14.01 -17.34 27.81
N ALA A 188 -13.73 -18.64 27.68
CA ALA A 188 -12.42 -19.12 27.23
C ALA A 188 -12.16 -18.72 25.77
N GLY A 189 -13.19 -18.76 24.92
CA GLY A 189 -13.11 -18.30 23.53
C GLY A 189 -12.79 -16.81 23.40
N GLU A 190 -13.37 -15.97 24.27
CA GLU A 190 -13.06 -14.54 24.33
C GLU A 190 -11.61 -14.29 24.78
N ALA A 191 -11.14 -14.99 25.80
CA ALA A 191 -9.73 -14.90 26.24
C ALA A 191 -8.73 -15.35 25.15
N ILE A 192 -9.10 -16.33 24.32
CA ILE A 192 -8.29 -16.76 23.17
C ILE A 192 -8.31 -15.70 22.06
N LYS A 193 -9.46 -15.07 21.77
CA LYS A 193 -9.51 -13.91 20.86
C LYS A 193 -8.58 -12.80 21.34
N ASP A 194 -8.64 -12.42 22.62
CA ASP A 194 -7.82 -11.34 23.15
C ASP A 194 -6.32 -11.63 23.01
N ARG A 195 -5.93 -12.90 23.14
CA ARG A 195 -4.55 -13.35 22.86
C ARG A 195 -4.19 -13.23 21.38
N ILE A 196 -5.09 -13.58 20.47
CA ILE A 196 -4.89 -13.41 19.01
C ILE A 196 -4.73 -11.93 18.67
N VAL A 197 -5.59 -11.07 19.22
CA VAL A 197 -5.51 -9.62 19.06
C VAL A 197 -4.18 -9.09 19.58
N ALA A 198 -3.73 -9.50 20.77
CA ALA A 198 -2.45 -9.07 21.33
C ALA A 198 -1.23 -9.49 20.46
N ILE A 199 -1.29 -10.64 19.77
CA ILE A 199 -0.25 -11.05 18.83
C ILE A 199 -0.22 -10.11 17.61
N LEU A 200 -1.38 -9.70 17.13
CA LEU A 200 -1.53 -8.88 15.92
C LEU A 200 -1.51 -7.37 16.20
N GLU A 201 -1.63 -6.94 17.45
CA GLU A 201 -1.81 -5.54 17.88
C GLU A 201 -0.75 -4.62 17.27
N GLN A 202 0.53 -4.99 17.38
CA GLN A 202 1.62 -4.19 16.84
C GLN A 202 1.54 -4.03 15.31
N THR A 203 1.01 -5.05 14.61
CA THR A 203 0.85 -4.99 13.16
C THR A 203 -0.36 -4.17 12.75
N MET A 204 -1.47 -4.32 13.48
CA MET A 204 -2.70 -3.57 13.30
C MET A 204 -2.52 -2.07 13.60
N GLU A 205 -1.83 -1.73 14.69
CA GLU A 205 -1.57 -0.32 15.05
C GLU A 205 -0.73 0.39 13.99
N TRP A 206 0.36 -0.26 13.53
CA TRP A 206 1.18 0.31 12.46
C TRP A 206 0.36 0.49 11.18
N PHE A 207 -0.50 -0.50 10.89
CA PHE A 207 -1.35 -0.51 9.73
C PHE A 207 -2.38 0.62 9.75
N GLU A 208 -3.11 0.82 10.84
CA GLU A 208 -4.09 1.91 11.01
C GLU A 208 -3.44 3.28 10.81
N ILE A 209 -2.24 3.48 11.39
CA ILE A 209 -1.48 4.72 11.21
C ILE A 209 -1.14 4.92 9.73
N LYS A 210 -0.76 3.86 9.02
CA LYS A 210 -0.43 3.94 7.60
C LYS A 210 -1.66 4.23 6.75
N PHE A 211 -2.79 3.58 7.05
CA PHE A 211 -4.07 3.79 6.38
C PHE A 211 -4.54 5.24 6.50
N ARG A 212 -4.57 5.77 7.72
CA ARG A 212 -4.96 7.18 7.98
C ARG A 212 -4.05 8.17 7.26
N ASN A 213 -2.74 7.90 7.21
CA ASN A 213 -1.80 8.74 6.48
C ASN A 213 -2.05 8.75 4.96
N VAL A 214 -2.37 7.59 4.37
CA VAL A 214 -2.72 7.48 2.94
C VAL A 214 -4.04 8.19 2.66
N GLU A 215 -5.03 8.05 3.53
CA GLU A 215 -6.33 8.73 3.42
C GLU A 215 -6.16 10.27 3.44
N ILE A 216 -5.35 10.80 4.37
CA ILE A 216 -5.01 12.22 4.44
C ILE A 216 -4.31 12.68 3.15
N GLN A 217 -3.37 11.89 2.61
CA GLN A 217 -2.67 12.23 1.37
C GLN A 217 -3.62 12.28 0.17
N ILE A 218 -4.54 11.32 0.05
CA ILE A 218 -5.58 11.34 -0.98
C ILE A 218 -6.49 12.57 -0.81
N GLY A 219 -6.89 12.87 0.42
CA GLY A 219 -7.71 14.06 0.74
C GLY A 219 -7.02 15.36 0.34
N GLN A 220 -5.71 15.49 0.58
CA GLN A 220 -4.93 16.66 0.16
C GLN A 220 -4.83 16.77 -1.36
N ILE A 221 -4.62 15.66 -2.06
CA ILE A 221 -4.61 15.65 -3.54
C ILE A 221 -5.97 16.06 -4.08
N LYS A 222 -7.09 15.60 -3.52
CA LYS A 222 -8.43 15.98 -3.99
C LYS A 222 -8.78 17.44 -3.68
N LYS A 223 -8.32 17.98 -2.55
CA LYS A 223 -8.65 19.34 -2.09
C LYS A 223 -7.96 20.45 -2.88
N TYR A 224 -6.77 20.20 -3.43
CA TYR A 224 -5.99 21.20 -4.16
C TYR A 224 -5.82 20.80 -5.64
N PRO A 225 -6.87 20.89 -6.49
CA PRO A 225 -6.76 20.63 -7.92
C PRO A 225 -5.72 21.55 -8.58
N LEU A 226 -4.84 20.97 -9.40
CA LEU A 226 -3.83 21.70 -10.20
C LEU A 226 -4.48 22.31 -11.44
#